data_AF-A0A957PTA7-F1
#
_entry.id   AF-A0A957PTA7-F1
#
_cell.length_a   1.000
_cell.length_b   1.000
_cell.length_c   1.000
_cell.angle_alpha   90.00
_cell.angle_beta   90.00
_cell.angle_gamma   90.00
#
_symmetry.space_group_name_H-M   'P 1'
#
loop_
_entity.id
_entity.type
_entity.pdbx_description
1 polymer ?
#
loop_
_entity_poly.entity_id
_entity_poly.type
_entity_poly.pdbx_seq_one_letter_code
_entity_poly.pdbx_strand_id
1 'polypeptide(L)'
;MTQYSMTPISSGTRLRSDHTTFASVVASFGRGQLVVGDEIWEAPADGSEVKKGDIWLHVTSVDGINLPEQGWMAYIHKGYPICDNFTLIEDPEPPVKPVFPDSFTLTDPSGAKAEYKFVRIIE
;
A
#
# COMPACT_ATOMS: atom_id res chain seq x y z
N MET A 1 -0.45 6.52 3.06
CA MET A 1 0.39 5.71 3.98
C MET A 1 1.14 4.71 3.13
N THR A 2 2.37 4.37 3.49
CA THR A 2 3.14 3.33 2.80
C THR A 2 2.35 2.03 2.74
N GLN A 3 2.15 1.49 1.54
CA GLN A 3 1.45 0.23 1.33
C GLN A 3 2.36 -0.76 0.62
N TYR A 4 2.14 -2.04 0.83
CA TYR A 4 2.87 -3.11 0.19
C TYR A 4 1.90 -4.10 -0.42
N SER A 5 2.30 -4.75 -1.49
CA SER A 5 1.54 -5.85 -2.08
C SER A 5 2.35 -7.11 -2.27
N MET A 6 1.67 -8.25 -2.26
CA MET A 6 2.23 -9.55 -2.59
C MET A 6 1.14 -10.50 -3.11
N THR A 7 1.54 -11.66 -3.61
CA THR A 7 0.62 -12.65 -4.19
C THR A 7 0.90 -14.06 -3.67
N PRO A 8 -0.07 -14.80 -3.11
CA PRO A 8 0.13 -16.17 -2.68
C PRO A 8 0.56 -17.10 -3.83
N ILE A 9 1.62 -17.89 -3.59
CA ILE A 9 2.15 -18.87 -4.57
C ILE A 9 1.25 -20.11 -4.64
N SER A 10 0.61 -20.48 -3.52
CA SER A 10 -0.28 -21.63 -3.40
C SER A 10 -1.62 -21.28 -2.74
N SER A 11 -2.66 -22.04 -3.06
CA SER A 11 -3.95 -21.94 -2.37
C SER A 11 -3.87 -22.47 -0.94
N GLY A 12 -4.68 -21.88 -0.06
CA GLY A 12 -4.66 -22.21 1.37
C GLY A 12 -3.59 -21.42 2.14
N THR A 13 -3.09 -20.34 1.56
CA THR A 13 -2.18 -19.41 2.25
C THR A 13 -2.95 -18.70 3.36
N ARG A 14 -2.45 -18.80 4.58
CA ARG A 14 -3.20 -18.43 5.79
C ARG A 14 -2.89 -16.99 6.20
N LEU A 15 -3.95 -16.27 6.52
CA LEU A 15 -3.88 -15.07 7.33
C LEU A 15 -4.02 -15.46 8.80
N ARG A 16 -3.15 -14.91 9.65
CA ARG A 16 -3.11 -15.21 11.07
C ARG A 16 -3.32 -13.95 11.89
N SER A 17 -3.91 -14.03 13.08
CA SER A 17 -4.00 -12.84 13.94
C SER A 17 -2.64 -12.40 14.46
N ASP A 18 -1.64 -13.30 14.47
CA ASP A 18 -0.26 -13.01 14.82
C ASP A 18 0.73 -13.90 14.04
N HIS A 19 1.99 -13.47 13.95
CA HIS A 19 3.06 -14.16 13.22
C HIS A 19 3.77 -15.26 14.03
N THR A 20 3.49 -15.42 15.33
CA THR A 20 4.18 -16.36 16.25
C THR A 20 3.38 -17.61 16.63
N THR A 21 2.08 -17.63 16.38
CA THR A 21 1.17 -18.70 16.76
C THR A 21 0.68 -19.38 15.49
N PHE A 22 0.82 -20.70 15.40
CA PHE A 22 0.38 -21.41 14.19
C PHE A 22 -1.14 -21.53 14.08
N ALA A 23 -1.82 -21.70 15.22
CA ALA A 23 -3.26 -21.94 15.30
C ALA A 23 -4.11 -20.67 15.16
N SER A 24 -3.51 -19.48 15.11
CA SER A 24 -4.21 -18.19 15.09
C SER A 24 -4.76 -17.85 13.70
N VAL A 25 -5.30 -18.82 12.96
CA VAL A 25 -5.77 -18.64 11.58
C VAL A 25 -7.09 -17.87 11.56
N VAL A 26 -7.10 -16.72 10.87
CA VAL A 26 -8.28 -15.88 10.62
C VAL A 26 -8.98 -16.32 9.34
N ALA A 27 -8.20 -16.46 8.27
CA ALA A 27 -8.73 -16.77 6.93
C ALA A 27 -7.68 -17.51 6.08
N SER A 28 -8.11 -18.00 4.93
CA SER A 28 -7.23 -18.61 3.93
C SER A 28 -7.53 -18.07 2.54
N PHE A 29 -6.47 -17.84 1.78
CA PHE A 29 -6.52 -17.20 0.47
C PHE A 29 -6.03 -18.14 -0.63
N GLY A 30 -6.59 -17.94 -1.81
CA GLY A 30 -6.24 -18.66 -3.02
C GLY A 30 -4.93 -18.19 -3.62
N ARG A 31 -4.33 -19.05 -4.44
CA ARG A 31 -3.19 -18.68 -5.28
C ARG A 31 -3.56 -17.50 -6.19
N GLY A 32 -2.64 -16.56 -6.36
CA GLY A 32 -2.77 -15.50 -7.36
C GLY A 32 -3.56 -14.27 -6.90
N GLN A 33 -4.16 -14.28 -5.71
CA GLN A 33 -4.90 -13.11 -5.20
C GLN A 33 -3.95 -11.98 -4.83
N LEU A 34 -4.34 -10.74 -5.16
CA LEU A 34 -3.55 -9.56 -4.79
C LEU A 34 -3.79 -9.23 -3.33
N VAL A 35 -2.77 -9.39 -2.50
CA VAL A 35 -2.81 -9.08 -1.07
C VAL A 35 -2.14 -7.74 -0.86
N VAL A 36 -2.80 -6.82 -0.16
CA VAL A 36 -2.26 -5.49 0.16
C VAL A 36 -2.24 -5.31 1.67
N GLY A 37 -1.15 -4.72 2.16
CA GLY A 37 -0.91 -4.45 3.57
C GLY A 37 -0.21 -3.13 3.82
N ASP A 38 -0.12 -2.76 5.08
CA ASP A 38 0.38 -1.46 5.55
C ASP A 38 1.64 -1.56 6.41
N GLU A 39 1.93 -2.74 6.98
CA GLU A 39 3.08 -2.96 7.85
C GLU A 39 3.84 -4.23 7.49
N ILE A 40 5.17 -4.16 7.57
CA ILE A 40 6.06 -5.31 7.43
C ILE A 40 6.67 -5.63 8.79
N TRP A 41 6.69 -6.92 9.12
CA TRP A 41 7.47 -7.43 10.24
C TRP A 41 8.49 -8.46 9.75
N GLU A 42 9.74 -8.30 10.20
CA GLU A 42 10.81 -9.26 9.95
C GLU A 42 11.23 -9.95 11.25
N ALA A 43 11.33 -11.27 11.22
CA ALA A 43 11.71 -12.06 12.38
C ALA A 43 13.19 -11.79 12.77
N PRO A 44 13.47 -11.25 13.98
CA PRO A 44 14.83 -10.88 14.38
C PRO A 44 15.69 -12.07 14.79
N ALA A 45 15.06 -13.19 15.17
CA ALA A 45 15.70 -14.40 15.66
C ALA A 45 14.85 -15.63 15.35
N ASP A 46 15.45 -16.81 15.49
CA ASP A 46 14.73 -18.08 15.37
C ASP A 46 13.79 -18.30 16.57
N GLY A 47 12.58 -18.76 16.29
CA GLY A 47 11.57 -19.15 17.25
C GLY A 47 10.89 -20.47 16.85
N SER A 48 9.81 -20.83 17.55
CA SER A 48 9.06 -22.07 17.26
C SER A 48 8.33 -22.01 15.91
N GLU A 49 7.73 -20.85 15.61
CA GLU A 49 6.92 -20.64 14.40
C GLU A 49 7.53 -19.67 13.40
N VAL A 50 8.61 -18.98 13.77
CA VAL A 50 9.31 -18.04 12.89
C VAL A 50 10.78 -18.40 12.85
N LYS A 51 11.42 -18.17 11.72
CA LYS A 51 12.88 -18.25 11.58
C LYS A 51 13.42 -16.85 11.33
N LYS A 52 14.64 -16.56 11.78
CA LYS A 52 15.32 -15.30 11.48
C LYS A 52 15.30 -15.03 9.97
N GLY A 53 14.85 -13.84 9.58
CA GLY A 53 14.68 -13.44 8.18
C GLY A 53 13.34 -13.85 7.54
N ASP A 54 12.42 -14.47 8.29
CA ASP A 54 11.03 -14.57 7.86
C ASP A 54 10.41 -13.17 7.78
N ILE A 55 9.62 -12.92 6.74
CA ILE A 55 8.98 -11.64 6.47
C ILE A 55 7.48 -11.85 6.45
N TRP A 56 6.76 -10.97 7.14
CA TRP A 56 5.32 -10.99 7.27
C TRP A 56 4.73 -9.64 6.91
N LEU A 57 3.60 -9.66 6.22
CA LEU A 57 2.82 -8.49 5.85
C LEU A 57 1.56 -8.44 6.70
N HIS A 58 1.29 -7.31 7.32
CA HIS A 58 0.01 -7.02 7.94
C HIS A 58 -1.00 -6.64 6.85
N VAL A 59 -1.93 -7.54 6.57
CA VAL A 59 -2.87 -7.47 5.45
C VAL A 59 -4.11 -6.69 5.83
N THR A 60 -4.44 -5.70 5.01
CA THR A 60 -5.62 -4.85 5.16
C THR A 60 -6.68 -5.13 4.10
N SER A 61 -6.29 -5.58 2.91
CA SER A 61 -7.22 -5.90 1.83
C SER A 61 -6.71 -7.02 0.92
N VAL A 62 -7.65 -7.70 0.26
CA VAL A 62 -7.36 -8.71 -0.77
C VAL A 62 -8.26 -8.47 -1.98
N ASP A 63 -7.67 -8.47 -3.17
CA ASP A 63 -8.33 -8.16 -4.46
C ASP A 63 -9.12 -6.83 -4.41
N GLY A 64 -8.59 -5.84 -3.68
CA GLY A 64 -9.22 -4.53 -3.49
C GLY A 64 -10.37 -4.49 -2.47
N ILE A 65 -10.67 -5.61 -1.81
CA ILE A 65 -11.70 -5.71 -0.79
C ILE A 65 -11.04 -5.63 0.59
N ASN A 66 -11.43 -4.65 1.39
CA ASN A 66 -10.96 -4.52 2.77
C ASN A 66 -11.40 -5.72 3.61
N LEU A 67 -10.47 -6.27 4.38
CA LEU A 67 -10.76 -7.38 5.28
C LEU A 67 -11.48 -6.87 6.54
N PRO A 68 -12.54 -7.56 7.01
CA PRO A 68 -13.20 -7.21 8.26
C PRO A 68 -12.31 -7.49 9.48
N GLU A 69 -11.43 -8.48 9.38
CA GLU A 69 -10.42 -8.83 10.37
C GLU A 69 -9.05 -8.83 9.68
N GLN A 70 -8.20 -7.91 10.11
CA GLN A 70 -6.84 -7.76 9.62
C GLN A 70 -5.91 -8.75 10.32
N GLY A 71 -4.76 -9.03 9.72
CA GLY A 71 -3.81 -9.96 10.31
C GLY A 71 -2.54 -10.10 9.51
N TRP A 72 -1.71 -11.06 9.89
CA TRP A 72 -0.41 -11.31 9.33
C TRP A 72 -0.42 -12.45 8.33
N MET A 73 0.12 -12.20 7.14
CA MET A 73 0.38 -13.21 6.13
C MET A 73 1.88 -13.26 5.84
N ALA A 74 2.44 -14.46 5.82
CA ALA A 74 3.86 -14.62 5.56
C ALA A 74 4.18 -14.38 4.08
N TYR A 75 5.17 -13.54 3.82
CA TYR A 75 5.90 -13.53 2.54
C TYR A 75 6.94 -14.65 2.52
N ILE A 76 7.71 -14.79 3.60
CA ILE A 76 8.67 -15.88 3.85
C ILE A 76 8.33 -16.51 5.19
N HIS A 77 8.19 -17.84 5.23
CA HIS A 77 7.92 -18.59 6.45
C HIS A 77 8.84 -19.79 6.59
N LYS A 78 9.55 -19.88 7.72
CA LYS A 78 10.55 -20.91 8.02
C LYS A 78 11.59 -21.04 6.91
N GLY A 79 11.95 -19.91 6.27
CA GLY A 79 12.90 -19.84 5.16
C GLY A 79 12.34 -20.28 3.79
N TYR A 80 11.05 -20.54 3.66
CA TYR A 80 10.40 -20.85 2.39
C TYR A 80 9.52 -19.67 1.93
N PRO A 81 9.57 -19.28 0.63
CA PRO A 81 8.67 -18.27 0.10
C PRO A 81 7.24 -18.81 0.04
N ILE A 82 6.29 -18.03 0.56
CA ILE A 82 4.85 -18.34 0.58
C ILE A 82 4.11 -17.45 -0.41
N CYS A 83 4.55 -16.20 -0.54
CA CYS A 83 4.05 -15.24 -1.52
C CYS A 83 5.18 -14.80 -2.46
N ASP A 84 4.80 -14.21 -3.59
CA ASP A 84 5.69 -13.63 -4.60
C ASP A 84 5.26 -12.19 -4.93
N ASN A 85 5.99 -11.51 -5.83
CA ASN A 85 5.72 -10.16 -6.30
C ASN A 85 5.61 -9.14 -5.16
N PHE A 86 6.48 -9.27 -4.15
CA PHE A 86 6.50 -8.33 -3.04
C PHE A 86 6.96 -6.94 -3.52
N THR A 87 6.08 -5.94 -3.44
CA THR A 87 6.35 -4.60 -3.96
C THR A 87 5.83 -3.53 -3.00
N LEU A 88 6.56 -2.41 -2.94
CA LEU A 88 6.07 -1.18 -2.34
C LEU A 88 5.10 -0.50 -3.31
N ILE A 89 3.92 -0.17 -2.82
CA ILE A 89 2.96 0.70 -3.50
C ILE A 89 3.34 2.13 -3.10
N GLU A 90 3.94 2.86 -4.05
CA GLU A 90 4.23 4.28 -3.87
C GLU A 90 2.90 5.06 -3.78
N ASP A 91 2.73 5.83 -2.71
CA ASP A 91 1.63 6.79 -2.63
C ASP A 91 1.79 7.77 -3.81
N PRO A 92 0.70 8.13 -4.53
CA PRO A 92 0.77 9.19 -5.50
C PRO A 92 1.26 10.45 -4.80
N GLU A 93 2.28 11.10 -5.36
CA GLU A 93 2.73 12.40 -4.85
C GLU A 93 1.51 13.32 -4.73
N PRO A 94 1.39 14.07 -3.62
CA PRO A 94 0.27 14.98 -3.44
C PRO A 94 0.21 15.89 -4.68
N PRO A 95 -1.01 16.17 -5.20
CA PRO A 95 -1.14 17.01 -6.38
C PRO A 95 -0.37 18.31 -6.14
N VAL A 96 0.53 18.64 -7.05
CA VAL A 96 1.27 19.90 -7.02
C VAL A 96 0.23 21.00 -6.78
N LYS A 97 0.43 21.81 -5.73
CA LYS A 97 -0.51 22.89 -5.37
C LYS A 97 -0.88 23.65 -6.66
N PRO A 98 -2.18 23.94 -6.91
CA PRO A 98 -2.57 24.66 -8.10
C PRO A 98 -1.78 25.96 -8.20
N VAL A 99 -0.94 26.07 -9.23
CA VAL A 99 -0.22 27.29 -9.55
C VAL A 99 -1.24 28.23 -10.17
N PHE A 100 -1.75 29.17 -9.38
CA PHE A 100 -2.52 30.27 -9.93
C PHE A 100 -1.59 31.12 -10.80
N PRO A 101 -1.96 31.43 -12.04
CA PRO A 101 -1.15 32.28 -12.89
C PRO A 101 -1.06 33.69 -12.28
N ASP A 102 0.08 34.36 -12.43
CA ASP A 102 0.26 35.74 -11.93
C ASP A 102 -0.64 36.74 -12.67
N SER A 103 -0.96 36.44 -13.93
CA SER A 103 -1.92 37.21 -14.72
C SER A 103 -2.55 36.38 -15.84
N PHE A 104 -3.66 36.88 -16.39
CA PHE A 104 -4.16 36.41 -17.68
C PHE A 104 -4.54 37.58 -18.57
N THR A 105 -4.42 37.40 -19.89
CA THR A 105 -4.72 38.43 -20.88
C THR A 105 -6.01 38.10 -21.62
N LEU A 106 -6.93 39.06 -21.67
CA LEU A 106 -8.14 39.00 -22.48
C LEU A 106 -7.92 39.85 -23.72
N THR A 107 -8.17 39.28 -24.90
CA THR A 107 -8.15 40.01 -26.17
C THR A 107 -9.58 40.10 -26.69
N ASP A 108 -10.05 41.30 -26.98
CA ASP A 108 -11.38 41.50 -27.54
C ASP A 108 -11.38 41.27 -29.07
N PRO A 109 -12.57 41.21 -29.71
CA PRO A 109 -12.67 41.07 -31.17
C PRO A 109 -12.12 42.26 -31.97
N SER A 110 -11.88 43.41 -31.34
CA SER A 110 -11.25 44.60 -31.96
C SER A 110 -9.71 44.56 -31.92
N GLY A 111 -9.14 43.58 -31.20
CA GLY A 111 -7.70 43.41 -31.01
C GLY A 111 -7.14 44.13 -29.77
N ALA A 112 -7.99 44.77 -28.97
CA ALA A 112 -7.58 45.41 -27.72
C ALA A 112 -7.27 44.34 -26.65
N LYS A 113 -6.21 44.55 -25.86
CA LYS A 113 -5.75 43.63 -24.80
C LYS A 113 -5.93 44.24 -23.42
N ALA A 114 -6.50 43.46 -22.50
CA ALA A 114 -6.56 43.76 -21.08
C ALA A 114 -5.79 42.69 -20.29
N GLU A 115 -4.86 43.11 -19.43
CA GLU A 115 -4.14 42.22 -18.52
C GLU A 115 -4.81 42.27 -17.14
N TYR A 116 -5.17 41.10 -16.61
CA TYR A 116 -5.72 40.92 -15.27
C TYR A 116 -4.67 40.25 -14.40
N LYS A 117 -4.14 40.98 -13.42
CA LYS A 117 -3.15 40.45 -12.46
C LYS A 117 -3.87 39.91 -11.23
N PHE A 118 -3.54 38.68 -10.83
CA PHE A 118 -4.08 38.08 -9.63
C PHE A 118 -3.19 38.47 -8.44
N VAL A 119 -3.80 39.06 -7.40
CA VAL A 119 -3.11 39.38 -6.15
C VAL A 119 -3.54 38.36 -5.11
N ARG A 120 -2.59 37.57 -4.60
CA ARG A 120 -2.85 36.63 -3.51
C ARG A 120 -3.01 37.40 -2.20
N ILE A 121 -4.22 37.34 -1.62
CA ILE A 121 -4.46 37.80 -0.24
C ILE A 121 -4.13 36.62 0.68
N ILE A 122 -3.24 36.83 1.64
CA ILE A 122 -2.92 35.85 2.70
C ILE A 122 -3.63 36.35 3.96
N GLU A 123 -4.62 35.61 4.45
CA GLU A 123 -5.22 35.81 5.78
C GLU A 123 -4.43 35.04 6.86
#